data_AF-A0A416MGW4-F1
#
_entry.id   AF-A0A416MGW4-F1
#
_cell.length_a   1.000
_cell.length_b   1.000
_cell.length_c   1.000
_cell.angle_alpha   90.00
_cell.angle_beta   90.00
_cell.angle_gamma   90.00
#
_symmetry.space_group_name_H-M   'P 1'
#
loop_
_entity.id
_entity.type
_entity.pdbx_description
1 polymer ?
#
loop_
_entity_poly.entity_id
_entity_poly.type
_entity_poly.pdbx_seq_one_letter_code
_entity_poly.pdbx_strand_id
1 'polypeptide(L)'
;MDQETIDYAVSAQADMIISYEPIIEEPILTIGSTNYQGRLLLQLLRHDIACYATGSSFDKCKGGSADWLASRLELSGVYITEPQASYAGMEDTVCQSGKGRIGYYKKKKSLEELTDMICNLFSLEGINAYISKRDDGLTFSDVAVVVWADEKSIEAAMERGVQLIVTCGVSSKEAMKACSEHRAVLELPCETAAHIFETCVEQYLSEVLSSSIEILTIPMQRKSRFLKCRKE
;
A
#
# COMPACT_ATOMS: atom_id res chain seq x y z
N MET A 1 -8.13 11.69 -0.61
CA MET A 1 -8.26 13.11 -0.20
C MET A 1 -9.72 13.41 0.09
N ASP A 2 -10.06 13.84 1.29
CA ASP A 2 -11.45 14.10 1.70
C ASP A 2 -11.62 15.42 2.47
N GLN A 3 -12.86 15.72 2.88
CA GLN A 3 -13.15 16.94 3.64
C GLN A 3 -12.41 16.99 4.98
N GLU A 4 -12.30 15.85 5.68
CA GLU A 4 -11.63 15.77 6.99
C GLU A 4 -10.13 16.11 6.87
N THR A 5 -9.48 15.59 5.82
CA THR A 5 -8.09 15.92 5.47
C THR A 5 -7.90 17.41 5.21
N ILE A 6 -8.78 18.01 4.42
CA ILE A 6 -8.69 19.43 4.04
C ILE A 6 -8.95 20.32 5.25
N ASP A 7 -9.96 20.01 6.07
CA ASP A 7 -10.25 20.77 7.29
C ASP A 7 -9.06 20.74 8.26
N TYR A 8 -8.40 19.58 8.39
CA TYR A 8 -7.19 19.45 9.19
C TYR A 8 -6.06 20.33 8.64
N ALA A 9 -5.77 20.24 7.33
CA ALA A 9 -4.74 21.05 6.69
C ALA A 9 -5.00 22.56 6.84
N VAL A 10 -6.25 23.00 6.69
CA VAL A 10 -6.65 24.40 6.93
C VAL A 10 -6.44 24.80 8.39
N SER A 11 -6.82 23.94 9.34
CA SER A 11 -6.66 24.23 10.77
C SER A 11 -5.20 24.33 11.20
N ALA A 12 -4.35 23.51 10.57
CA ALA A 12 -2.91 23.49 10.78
C ALA A 12 -2.16 24.54 9.95
N GLN A 13 -2.86 25.30 9.11
CA GLN A 13 -2.27 26.28 8.19
C GLN A 13 -1.19 25.67 7.28
N ALA A 14 -1.40 24.43 6.83
CA ALA A 14 -0.43 23.73 5.99
C ALA A 14 -0.36 24.33 4.58
N ASP A 15 0.85 24.53 4.06
CA ASP A 15 1.06 25.04 2.69
C ASP A 15 0.79 23.97 1.62
N MET A 16 0.89 22.69 1.97
CA MET A 16 0.85 21.59 1.00
C MET A 16 0.34 20.28 1.61
N ILE A 17 -0.39 19.52 0.80
CA ILE A 17 -0.77 18.13 1.06
C ILE A 17 -0.10 17.21 0.05
N ILE A 18 0.54 16.14 0.53
CA ILE A 18 1.06 15.05 -0.27
C ILE A 18 0.15 13.82 -0.07
N SER A 19 -0.41 13.28 -1.15
CA SER A 19 -1.32 12.13 -1.10
C SER A 19 -0.91 11.04 -2.07
N TYR A 20 -1.44 9.83 -1.85
CA TYR A 20 -1.32 8.75 -2.83
C TYR A 20 -2.29 8.98 -3.99
N GLU A 21 -3.59 9.13 -3.72
CA GLU A 21 -4.62 9.38 -4.73
C GLU A 21 -4.74 10.87 -5.09
N PRO A 22 -4.95 11.20 -6.38
CA PRO A 22 -5.20 12.57 -6.81
C PRO A 22 -6.58 13.06 -6.38
N ILE A 23 -6.69 14.33 -5.99
CA ILE A 23 -8.01 14.97 -5.80
C ILE A 23 -8.77 15.13 -7.13
N ILE A 24 -8.05 15.14 -8.25
CA ILE A 24 -8.58 15.22 -9.62
C ILE A 24 -8.33 13.88 -10.32
N GLU A 25 -9.23 12.92 -10.16
CA GLU A 25 -9.17 11.63 -10.87
C GLU A 25 -9.76 11.71 -12.28
N GLU A 26 -10.85 12.47 -12.43
CA GLU A 26 -11.56 12.66 -13.68
C GLU A 26 -11.47 14.11 -14.17
N PRO A 27 -11.62 14.36 -15.48
CA PRO A 27 -11.63 15.72 -16.02
C PRO A 27 -12.69 16.60 -15.37
N ILE A 28 -12.25 17.73 -14.79
CA ILE A 28 -13.16 18.71 -14.19
C ILE A 28 -13.65 19.68 -15.26
N LEU A 29 -14.96 19.67 -15.50
CA LEU A 29 -15.61 20.60 -16.42
C LEU A 29 -16.02 21.91 -15.76
N THR A 30 -16.19 21.92 -14.43
CA THR A 30 -16.62 23.10 -13.67
C THR A 30 -16.17 23.02 -12.23
N ILE A 31 -15.61 24.10 -11.70
CA ILE A 31 -15.27 24.27 -10.27
C ILE A 31 -16.36 25.15 -9.64
N GLY A 32 -17.10 24.59 -8.68
CA GLY A 32 -18.21 25.27 -8.02
C GLY A 32 -18.63 24.59 -6.72
N SER A 33 -19.45 25.28 -5.92
CA SER A 33 -19.87 24.79 -4.59
C SER A 33 -20.96 23.72 -4.62
N THR A 34 -21.53 23.44 -5.79
CA THR A 34 -22.68 22.54 -5.98
C THR A 34 -22.30 21.07 -5.88
N ASN A 35 -21.09 20.69 -6.31
CA ASN A 35 -20.61 19.31 -6.25
C ASN A 35 -19.49 19.15 -5.20
N TYR A 36 -19.29 17.91 -4.73
CA TYR A 36 -18.39 17.61 -3.62
C TYR A 36 -16.93 17.95 -3.94
N GLN A 37 -16.40 17.45 -5.06
CA GLN A 37 -15.02 17.70 -5.48
C GLN A 37 -14.74 19.19 -5.69
N GLY A 38 -15.68 19.93 -6.28
CA GLY A 38 -15.62 21.38 -6.45
C GLY A 38 -15.57 22.13 -5.13
N ARG A 39 -16.29 21.68 -4.09
CA ARG A 39 -16.17 22.26 -2.74
C ARG A 39 -14.79 22.04 -2.14
N LEU A 40 -14.22 20.84 -2.26
CA LEU A 40 -12.87 20.55 -1.78
C LEU A 40 -11.83 21.44 -2.48
N LEU A 41 -11.92 21.56 -3.81
CA LEU A 41 -11.02 22.42 -4.59
C LEU A 41 -11.14 23.90 -4.23
N LEU A 42 -12.37 24.39 -4.02
CA LEU A 42 -12.59 25.76 -3.57
C LEU A 42 -12.00 26.03 -2.18
N GLN A 43 -11.96 25.03 -1.28
CA GLN A 43 -11.29 25.16 0.02
C GLN A 43 -9.78 25.29 -0.17
N LEU A 44 -9.15 24.37 -0.91
CA LEU A 44 -7.72 24.42 -1.20
C LEU A 44 -7.30 25.76 -1.83
N LEU A 45 -8.07 26.23 -2.82
CA LEU A 45 -7.82 27.51 -3.48
C LEU A 45 -7.98 28.73 -2.57
N ARG A 46 -8.90 28.69 -1.61
CA ARG A 46 -9.13 29.81 -0.67
C ARG A 46 -8.07 29.92 0.41
N HIS A 47 -7.43 28.79 0.72
CA HIS A 47 -6.43 28.68 1.77
C HIS A 47 -5.00 28.53 1.21
N ASP A 48 -4.83 28.70 -0.10
CA ASP A 48 -3.54 28.59 -0.81
C ASP A 48 -2.79 27.27 -0.55
N ILE A 49 -3.53 26.18 -0.38
CA ILE A 49 -2.97 24.85 -0.07
C ILE A 49 -2.68 24.09 -1.37
N ALA A 50 -1.41 23.79 -1.62
CA ALA A 50 -1.01 22.95 -2.75
C ALA A 50 -1.36 21.48 -2.51
N CYS A 51 -1.60 20.72 -3.58
CA CYS A 51 -1.79 19.27 -3.51
C CYS A 51 -0.91 18.56 -4.54
N TYR A 52 -0.18 17.55 -4.09
CA TYR A 52 0.60 16.67 -4.94
C TYR A 52 0.22 15.22 -4.68
N ALA A 53 -0.13 14.50 -5.74
CA ALA A 53 -0.47 13.08 -5.65
C ALA A 53 0.58 12.24 -6.35
N THR A 54 1.15 11.27 -5.65
CA THR A 54 2.17 10.38 -6.22
C THR A 54 1.58 9.36 -7.17
N GLY A 55 0.36 8.86 -6.87
CA GLY A 55 -0.23 7.69 -7.48
C GLY A 55 0.68 6.47 -7.45
N SER A 56 0.45 5.56 -8.40
CA SER A 56 1.19 4.30 -8.54
C SER A 56 2.70 4.44 -8.85
N SER A 57 3.20 5.67 -9.08
CA SER A 57 4.64 5.89 -9.22
C SER A 57 5.40 5.56 -7.93
N PHE A 58 4.75 5.77 -6.78
CA PHE A 58 5.29 5.46 -5.46
C PHE A 58 5.48 3.96 -5.23
N ASP A 59 4.54 3.12 -5.70
CA ASP A 59 4.66 1.66 -5.52
C ASP A 59 5.75 1.03 -6.36
N LYS A 60 6.16 1.74 -7.41
CA LYS A 60 7.16 1.28 -8.36
C LYS A 60 8.57 1.72 -7.97
N CYS A 61 8.72 2.76 -7.16
CA CYS A 61 10.03 3.32 -6.85
C CYS A 61 10.80 2.44 -5.85
N LYS A 62 12.12 2.66 -5.80
CA LYS A 62 12.97 2.13 -4.74
C LYS A 62 12.67 2.89 -3.45
N GLY A 63 12.45 2.16 -2.36
CA GLY A 63 12.06 2.72 -1.07
C GLY A 63 10.55 2.99 -0.94
N GLY A 64 9.75 2.59 -1.93
CA GLY A 64 8.29 2.69 -1.89
C GLY A 64 7.64 1.63 -1.00
N SER A 65 6.30 1.55 -1.07
CA SER A 65 5.45 0.71 -0.22
C SER A 65 5.92 -0.74 -0.09
N ALA A 66 6.25 -1.38 -1.22
CA ALA A 66 6.60 -2.79 -1.26
C ALA A 66 8.01 -3.05 -0.68
N ASP A 67 8.96 -2.12 -0.85
CA ASP A 67 10.28 -2.20 -0.21
C ASP A 67 10.16 -2.06 1.31
N TRP A 68 9.37 -1.08 1.75
CA TRP A 68 9.13 -0.84 3.16
C TRP A 68 8.49 -2.06 3.83
N LEU A 69 7.42 -2.59 3.25
CA LEU A 69 6.73 -3.76 3.81
C LEU A 69 7.62 -5.01 3.76
N ALA A 70 8.36 -5.26 2.67
CA ALA A 70 9.31 -6.37 2.60
C ALA A 70 10.40 -6.26 3.69
N SER A 71 10.87 -5.05 3.97
CA SER A 71 11.85 -4.81 5.05
C SER A 71 11.26 -5.07 6.44
N ARG A 72 10.03 -4.61 6.72
CA ARG A 72 9.35 -4.84 8.00
C ARG A 72 8.95 -6.30 8.22
N LEU A 73 8.73 -7.03 7.13
CA LEU A 73 8.57 -8.48 7.14
C LEU A 73 9.90 -9.23 7.12
N GLU A 74 11.04 -8.57 7.31
CA GLU A 74 12.36 -9.21 7.45
C GLU A 74 12.76 -10.12 6.27
N LEU A 75 12.25 -9.83 5.06
CA LEU A 75 12.55 -10.62 3.87
C LEU A 75 14.00 -10.43 3.44
N SER A 76 14.64 -11.53 3.06
CA SER A 76 16.00 -11.54 2.49
C SER A 76 15.95 -11.65 0.97
N GLY A 77 17.02 -11.18 0.30
CA GLY A 77 17.20 -11.31 -1.14
C GLY A 77 16.08 -10.69 -1.96
N VAL A 78 15.62 -9.51 -1.54
CA VAL A 78 14.45 -8.84 -2.12
C VAL A 78 14.72 -8.36 -3.54
N TYR A 79 13.80 -8.66 -4.48
CA TYR A 79 13.83 -8.19 -5.87
C TYR A 79 12.43 -7.85 -6.38
N ILE A 80 12.35 -7.19 -7.55
CA ILE A 80 11.08 -6.67 -8.11
C ILE A 80 10.22 -7.78 -8.71
N THR A 81 8.92 -7.80 -8.37
CA THR A 81 7.95 -8.75 -8.93
C THR A 81 7.66 -8.44 -10.40
N GLU A 82 7.30 -7.21 -10.73
CA GLU A 82 6.99 -6.77 -12.09
C GLU A 82 7.92 -5.64 -12.51
N PRO A 83 9.12 -5.95 -13.07
CA PRO A 83 10.07 -4.94 -13.52
C PRO A 83 9.48 -4.11 -14.66
N GLN A 84 9.61 -2.78 -14.58
CA GLN A 84 9.23 -1.89 -15.66
C GLN A 84 10.47 -1.53 -16.48
N ALA A 85 10.39 -1.66 -17.81
CA ALA A 85 11.51 -1.33 -18.69
C ALA A 85 12.00 0.10 -18.44
N SER A 86 13.32 0.25 -18.26
CA SER A 86 13.97 1.55 -18.31
C SER A 86 13.85 2.12 -19.72
N TYR A 87 13.81 3.46 -19.84
CA TYR A 87 13.87 4.13 -21.14
C TYR A 87 15.04 3.57 -21.97
N ALA A 88 14.80 3.36 -23.27
CA ALA A 88 15.81 2.86 -24.21
C ALA A 88 17.08 3.74 -24.13
N GLY A 89 18.22 3.13 -23.80
CA GLY A 89 19.51 3.82 -23.62
C GLY A 89 20.17 3.67 -22.24
N MET A 90 19.53 2.99 -21.27
CA MET A 90 20.11 2.66 -19.96
C MET A 90 20.28 1.14 -19.77
N GLU A 91 20.90 0.46 -20.74
CA GLU A 91 21.02 -1.01 -20.76
C GLU A 91 21.86 -1.60 -19.60
N ASP A 92 22.73 -0.80 -18.97
CA ASP A 92 23.60 -1.24 -17.87
C ASP A 92 23.05 -0.97 -16.46
N THR A 93 21.80 -0.51 -16.33
CA THR A 93 21.22 -0.21 -15.02
C THR A 93 20.24 -1.32 -14.64
N VAL A 94 20.50 -2.02 -13.52
CA VAL A 94 19.52 -2.89 -12.86
C VAL A 94 18.19 -2.14 -12.80
N CYS A 95 17.12 -2.71 -13.36
CA CYS A 95 15.79 -2.11 -13.32
C CYS A 95 15.44 -1.76 -11.86
N GLN A 96 15.46 -0.45 -11.54
CA GLN A 96 15.21 0.04 -10.18
C GLN A 96 13.73 0.37 -9.95
N SER A 97 12.87 0.13 -10.94
CA SER A 97 11.46 0.49 -10.90
C SER A 97 10.55 -0.67 -11.27
N GLY A 98 9.52 -0.92 -10.48
CA GLY A 98 8.50 -1.90 -10.82
C GLY A 98 7.65 -2.29 -9.61
N LYS A 99 6.50 -2.90 -9.90
CA LYS A 99 5.48 -3.18 -8.89
C LYS A 99 5.82 -4.44 -8.10
N GLY A 100 5.56 -4.38 -6.79
CA GLY A 100 5.73 -5.51 -5.88
C GLY A 100 7.18 -5.91 -5.63
N ARG A 101 7.37 -6.71 -4.59
CA ARG A 101 8.66 -7.32 -4.23
C ARG A 101 8.49 -8.80 -3.96
N ILE A 102 9.51 -9.59 -4.29
CA ILE A 102 9.64 -10.98 -3.85
C ILE A 102 10.89 -11.07 -2.99
N GLY A 103 10.78 -11.76 -1.87
CA GLY A 103 11.92 -12.13 -1.05
C GLY A 103 11.66 -13.47 -0.37
N TYR A 104 12.59 -13.88 0.48
CA TYR A 104 12.49 -15.15 1.19
C TYR A 104 12.85 -15.04 2.67
N TYR A 105 12.28 -15.93 3.47
CA TYR A 105 12.70 -16.16 4.85
C TYR A 105 13.81 -17.22 4.92
N LYS A 106 14.93 -16.88 5.57
CA LYS A 106 16.01 -17.87 5.83
C LYS A 106 15.53 -19.06 6.67
N LYS A 107 14.62 -18.81 7.60
CA LYS A 107 13.92 -19.84 8.38
C LYS A 107 12.44 -19.72 8.03
N LYS A 108 11.87 -20.80 7.47
CA LYS A 108 10.45 -20.84 7.09
C LYS A 108 9.57 -20.49 8.29
N LYS A 109 8.49 -19.75 8.03
CA LYS A 109 7.53 -19.31 9.04
C LYS A 109 6.16 -19.95 8.81
N SER A 110 5.45 -20.28 9.87
CA SER A 110 4.06 -20.75 9.78
C SER A 110 3.11 -19.59 9.43
N LEU A 111 1.88 -19.93 9.02
CA LEU A 111 0.82 -18.94 8.80
C LEU A 111 0.50 -18.12 10.06
N GLU A 112 0.52 -18.75 11.22
CA GLU A 112 0.28 -18.13 12.53
C GLU A 112 1.38 -17.12 12.86
N GLU A 113 2.66 -17.51 12.74
CA GLU A 113 3.79 -16.61 12.98
C GLU A 113 3.76 -15.36 12.08
N LEU A 114 3.36 -15.53 10.81
CA LEU A 114 3.25 -14.44 9.85
C LEU A 114 2.07 -13.52 10.15
N THR A 115 0.93 -14.11 10.50
CA THR A 115 -0.28 -13.36 10.86
C THR A 115 -0.03 -12.52 12.11
N ASP A 116 0.57 -13.11 13.16
CA ASP A 116 0.92 -12.42 14.39
C ASP A 116 1.93 -11.29 14.13
N MET A 117 2.96 -11.55 13.32
CA MET A 117 3.94 -10.54 12.94
C MET A 117 3.27 -9.34 12.27
N ILE A 118 2.39 -9.57 11.28
CA ILE A 118 1.68 -8.52 10.54
C ILE A 118 0.70 -7.77 11.46
N CYS A 119 -0.08 -8.49 12.26
CA CYS A 119 -1.03 -7.88 13.19
C CYS A 119 -0.31 -7.01 14.22
N ASN A 120 0.84 -7.45 14.74
CA ASN A 120 1.65 -6.65 15.67
C ASN A 120 2.26 -5.41 14.99
N LEU A 121 2.79 -5.57 13.78
CA LEU A 121 3.40 -4.47 13.00
C LEU A 121 2.43 -3.30 12.81
N PHE A 122 1.15 -3.62 12.52
CA PHE A 122 0.12 -2.61 12.21
C PHE A 122 -0.91 -2.43 13.32
N SER A 123 -0.74 -3.07 14.48
CA SER A 123 -1.71 -3.09 15.59
C SER A 123 -3.14 -3.48 15.14
N LEU A 124 -3.25 -4.52 14.31
CA LEU A 124 -4.52 -5.02 13.76
C LEU A 124 -5.13 -6.08 14.66
N GLU A 125 -6.46 -6.13 14.72
CA GLU A 125 -7.21 -7.21 15.40
C GLU A 125 -7.16 -8.53 14.60
N GLY A 126 -6.85 -8.46 13.31
CA GLY A 126 -6.77 -9.60 12.41
C GLY A 126 -6.64 -9.19 10.95
N ILE A 127 -6.35 -10.17 10.10
CA ILE A 127 -6.24 -10.04 8.63
C ILE A 127 -7.01 -11.18 7.97
N ASN A 128 -7.29 -11.07 6.66
CA ASN A 128 -7.90 -12.15 5.91
C ASN A 128 -6.81 -13.09 5.38
N ALA A 129 -6.86 -14.36 5.79
CA ALA A 129 -5.99 -15.41 5.28
C ALA A 129 -6.76 -16.35 4.35
N TYR A 130 -6.32 -16.45 3.10
CA TYR A 130 -6.83 -17.38 2.11
C TYR A 130 -5.82 -18.49 1.92
N ILE A 131 -6.19 -19.70 2.30
CA ILE A 131 -5.34 -20.88 2.19
C ILE A 131 -6.19 -22.11 1.89
N SER A 132 -5.66 -23.02 1.07
CA SER A 132 -6.36 -24.27 0.78
C SER A 132 -6.27 -25.19 2.00
N LYS A 133 -7.26 -26.07 2.20
CA LYS A 133 -7.19 -27.06 3.30
C LYS A 133 -5.99 -28.01 3.21
N ARG A 134 -5.48 -28.23 1.99
CA ARG A 134 -4.26 -29.02 1.77
C ARG A 134 -3.01 -28.22 2.15
N ASP A 135 -3.15 -26.91 2.01
CA ASP A 135 -2.24 -25.81 2.35
C ASP A 135 -1.90 -25.70 3.84
N ASP A 136 -2.87 -26.16 4.66
CA ASP A 136 -2.94 -25.87 6.08
C ASP A 136 -1.80 -26.56 6.85
N GLY A 137 -1.11 -25.80 7.69
CA GLY A 137 0.09 -26.24 8.40
C GLY A 137 1.40 -26.18 7.59
N LEU A 138 1.39 -25.70 6.33
CA LEU A 138 2.64 -25.41 5.63
C LEU A 138 3.41 -24.27 6.29
N THR A 139 4.72 -24.26 6.02
CA THR A 139 5.61 -23.15 6.36
C THR A 139 6.15 -22.51 5.09
N PHE A 140 6.22 -21.19 5.09
CA PHE A 140 6.49 -20.36 3.92
C PHE A 140 7.92 -19.83 3.95
N SER A 141 8.57 -19.90 2.79
CA SER A 141 9.88 -19.28 2.56
C SER A 141 9.72 -18.09 1.61
N ASP A 142 9.27 -18.35 0.38
CA ASP A 142 9.19 -17.38 -0.71
C ASP A 142 7.88 -16.60 -0.65
N VAL A 143 8.01 -15.28 -0.53
CA VAL A 143 6.91 -14.35 -0.30
C VAL A 143 6.93 -13.24 -1.32
N ALA A 144 5.80 -13.05 -2.01
CA ALA A 144 5.54 -11.81 -2.72
C ALA A 144 4.85 -10.81 -1.80
N VAL A 145 5.26 -9.56 -1.88
CA VAL A 145 4.67 -8.40 -1.20
C VAL A 145 4.18 -7.44 -2.27
N VAL A 146 2.89 -7.16 -2.28
CA VAL A 146 2.28 -6.21 -3.23
C VAL A 146 1.35 -5.27 -2.48
N VAL A 147 1.74 -4.00 -2.37
CA VAL A 147 0.87 -2.96 -1.80
C VAL A 147 0.14 -2.27 -2.95
N TRP A 148 -1.12 -1.87 -2.73
CA TRP A 148 -2.01 -1.36 -3.78
C TRP A 148 -2.11 -2.33 -4.96
N ALA A 149 -2.38 -3.59 -4.64
CA ALA A 149 -2.42 -4.65 -5.63
C ALA A 149 -3.63 -4.51 -6.57
N ASP A 150 -3.43 -4.94 -7.80
CA ASP A 150 -4.46 -5.19 -8.80
C ASP A 150 -4.36 -6.66 -9.28
N GLU A 151 -5.33 -7.11 -10.08
CA GLU A 151 -5.36 -8.48 -10.61
C GLU A 151 -4.03 -8.87 -11.30
N LYS A 152 -3.48 -7.97 -12.13
CA LYS A 152 -2.25 -8.23 -12.89
C LYS A 152 -1.03 -8.43 -11.99
N SER A 153 -0.93 -7.64 -10.93
CA SER A 153 0.19 -7.73 -9.98
C SER A 153 0.15 -9.02 -9.15
N ILE A 154 -1.06 -9.54 -8.88
CA ILE A 154 -1.22 -10.85 -8.25
C ILE A 154 -0.85 -11.96 -9.23
N GLU A 155 -1.32 -11.90 -10.48
CA GLU A 155 -0.92 -12.84 -11.53
C GLU A 155 0.60 -12.89 -11.72
N ALA A 156 1.25 -11.72 -11.81
CA ALA A 156 2.70 -11.63 -11.91
C ALA A 156 3.43 -12.29 -10.73
N ALA A 157 2.89 -12.18 -9.51
CA ALA A 157 3.44 -12.88 -8.35
C ALA A 157 3.25 -14.41 -8.47
N MET A 158 2.08 -14.87 -8.92
CA MET A 158 1.78 -16.29 -9.10
C MET A 158 2.68 -16.95 -10.14
N GLU A 159 2.93 -16.27 -11.26
CA GLU A 159 3.83 -16.70 -12.34
C GLU A 159 5.28 -16.86 -11.88
N ARG A 160 5.68 -16.10 -10.85
CA ARG A 160 7.01 -16.23 -10.21
C ARG A 160 7.10 -17.41 -9.23
N GLY A 161 6.01 -18.14 -9.01
CA GLY A 161 6.03 -19.38 -8.24
C GLY A 161 6.15 -19.20 -6.72
N VAL A 162 5.88 -18.01 -6.18
CA VAL A 162 5.92 -17.78 -4.73
C VAL A 162 4.93 -18.66 -4.00
N GLN A 163 5.13 -18.94 -2.72
CA GLN A 163 4.19 -19.78 -1.94
C GLN A 163 3.13 -18.94 -1.23
N LEU A 164 3.49 -17.69 -0.94
CA LEU A 164 2.71 -16.75 -0.16
C LEU A 164 2.69 -15.39 -0.85
N ILE A 165 1.53 -14.74 -0.85
CA ILE A 165 1.36 -13.35 -1.27
C ILE A 165 0.82 -12.57 -0.08
N VAL A 166 1.57 -11.55 0.36
CA VAL A 166 1.10 -10.55 1.33
C VAL A 166 0.70 -9.30 0.57
N THR A 167 -0.53 -8.83 0.76
CA THR A 167 -1.09 -7.80 -0.10
C THR A 167 -2.05 -6.85 0.62
N CYS A 168 -2.24 -5.67 0.07
CA CYS A 168 -3.31 -4.72 0.41
C CYS A 168 -4.11 -4.39 -0.86
N GLY A 169 -5.45 -4.47 -0.81
CA GLY A 169 -6.33 -3.97 -1.89
C GLY A 169 -6.77 -5.00 -2.94
N VAL A 170 -6.71 -6.30 -2.66
CA VAL A 170 -7.29 -7.34 -3.55
C VAL A 170 -8.71 -7.68 -3.15
N SER A 171 -9.58 -8.04 -4.10
CA SER A 171 -10.89 -8.57 -3.73
C SER A 171 -10.76 -10.04 -3.32
N SER A 172 -11.77 -10.54 -2.60
CA SER A 172 -11.85 -11.96 -2.25
C SER A 172 -11.82 -12.87 -3.49
N LYS A 173 -12.27 -12.39 -4.65
CA LYS A 173 -12.24 -13.17 -5.90
C LYS A 173 -10.80 -13.43 -6.35
N GLU A 174 -9.94 -12.41 -6.38
CA GLU A 174 -8.54 -12.56 -6.79
C GLU A 174 -7.77 -13.40 -5.76
N ALA A 175 -8.03 -13.19 -4.46
CA ALA A 175 -7.40 -13.99 -3.41
C ALA A 175 -7.80 -15.48 -3.50
N MET A 176 -9.08 -15.78 -3.75
CA MET A 176 -9.55 -17.16 -3.97
C MET A 176 -8.98 -17.79 -5.24
N LYS A 177 -8.80 -17.01 -6.33
CA LYS A 177 -8.13 -17.48 -7.55
C LYS A 177 -6.70 -17.91 -7.24
N ALA A 178 -5.92 -17.08 -6.56
CA ALA A 178 -4.56 -17.44 -6.15
C ALA A 178 -4.52 -18.67 -5.23
N CYS A 179 -5.47 -18.78 -4.30
CA CYS A 179 -5.63 -19.95 -3.46
C CYS A 179 -5.95 -21.23 -4.26
N SER A 180 -6.74 -21.14 -5.34
CA SER A 180 -7.04 -22.27 -6.21
C SER A 180 -5.82 -22.75 -7.00
N GLU A 181 -4.82 -21.89 -7.17
CA GLU A 181 -3.52 -22.17 -7.79
C GLU A 181 -2.42 -22.48 -6.77
N HIS A 182 -2.81 -22.89 -5.55
CA HIS A 182 -1.89 -23.29 -4.47
C HIS A 182 -0.96 -22.15 -4.03
N ARG A 183 -1.52 -20.95 -3.82
CA ARG A 183 -0.86 -19.81 -3.20
C ARG A 183 -1.62 -19.42 -1.94
N ALA A 184 -0.92 -19.29 -0.81
CA ALA A 184 -1.50 -18.62 0.34
C ALA A 184 -1.57 -17.12 0.08
N VAL A 185 -2.65 -16.46 0.50
CA VAL A 185 -2.79 -14.99 0.42
C VAL A 185 -3.12 -14.44 1.79
N LEU A 186 -2.31 -13.50 2.26
CA LEU A 186 -2.59 -12.68 3.44
C LEU A 186 -2.99 -11.29 2.94
N GLU A 187 -4.29 -10.99 3.05
CA GLU A 187 -4.86 -9.70 2.68
C GLU A 187 -5.01 -8.84 3.95
N LEU A 188 -4.32 -7.71 3.93
CA LEU A 188 -4.36 -6.70 4.98
C LEU A 188 -5.45 -5.67 4.64
N PRO A 189 -6.08 -5.05 5.66
CA PRO A 189 -7.04 -3.98 5.46
C PRO A 189 -6.50 -2.87 4.56
N CYS A 190 -7.34 -2.32 3.68
CA CYS A 190 -6.95 -1.31 2.68
C CYS A 190 -6.26 -0.09 3.31
N GLU A 191 -6.70 0.31 4.50
CA GLU A 191 -6.14 1.42 5.28
C GLU A 191 -4.66 1.21 5.62
N THR A 192 -4.19 -0.04 5.68
CA THR A 192 -2.78 -0.38 5.89
C THR A 192 -1.90 0.15 4.76
N ALA A 193 -2.41 0.16 3.52
CA ALA A 193 -1.66 0.67 2.37
C ALA A 193 -1.44 2.19 2.49
N ALA A 194 -2.45 2.93 2.94
CA ALA A 194 -2.34 4.36 3.23
C ALA A 194 -1.35 4.63 4.37
N HIS A 195 -1.41 3.84 5.45
CA HIS A 195 -0.48 3.97 6.56
C HIS A 195 0.98 3.71 6.16
N ILE A 196 1.23 2.71 5.31
CA ILE A 196 2.57 2.45 4.75
C ILE A 196 3.03 3.66 3.94
N PHE A 197 2.17 4.20 3.07
CA PHE A 197 2.48 5.38 2.27
C PHE A 197 2.88 6.58 3.14
N GLU A 198 2.03 6.93 4.11
CA GLU A 198 2.27 8.06 5.03
C GLU A 198 3.60 7.90 5.78
N THR A 199 3.85 6.71 6.33
CA THR A 199 5.08 6.41 7.09
C THR A 199 6.33 6.53 6.20
N CYS A 200 6.26 6.04 4.97
CA CYS A 200 7.39 6.12 4.04
C CYS A 200 7.69 7.56 3.61
N VAL A 201 6.64 8.32 3.29
CA VAL A 201 6.77 9.72 2.86
C VAL A 201 7.29 10.57 4.01
N GLU A 202 6.76 10.40 5.21
CA GLU A 202 7.25 11.08 6.42
C GLU A 202 8.73 10.79 6.67
N GLN A 203 9.14 9.51 6.61
CA GLN A 203 10.55 9.11 6.78
C GLN A 203 11.44 9.75 5.72
N TYR A 204 11.06 9.66 4.45
CA TYR A 204 11.84 10.22 3.34
C TYR A 204 11.98 11.75 3.45
N LEU A 205 10.89 12.46 3.69
CA LEU A 205 10.92 13.92 3.82
C LEU A 205 11.69 14.36 5.06
N SER A 206 11.58 13.64 6.17
CA SER A 206 12.36 13.90 7.38
C SER A 206 13.86 13.73 7.13
N GLU A 207 14.26 12.72 6.35
CA GLU A 207 15.66 12.49 5.99
C GLU A 207 16.21 13.56 5.04
N VAL A 208 15.44 13.94 4.02
CA VAL A 208 15.90 14.84 2.96
C VAL A 208 15.80 16.32 3.34
N LEU A 209 14.73 16.70 4.06
CA LEU A 209 14.41 18.11 4.34
C LEU A 209 14.54 18.50 5.80
N SER A 210 14.53 17.51 6.73
CA SER A 210 14.84 17.55 8.17
C SER A 210 14.40 18.76 9.00
N SER A 211 14.90 19.96 8.70
CA SER A 211 14.69 21.21 9.43
C SER A 211 14.06 22.33 8.59
N SER A 212 13.83 22.12 7.29
CA SER A 212 13.27 23.13 6.39
C SER A 212 11.74 23.14 6.36
N ILE A 213 11.11 22.08 6.87
CA ILE A 213 9.66 21.89 6.83
C ILE A 213 9.15 21.28 8.14
N GLU A 214 7.89 21.55 8.46
CA GLU A 214 7.12 20.80 9.45
C GLU A 214 6.30 19.73 8.71
N ILE A 215 6.39 18.48 9.18
CA ILE A 215 5.63 17.36 8.60
C ILE A 215 4.50 17.03 9.55
N LEU A 216 3.28 17.07 9.03
CA LEU A 216 2.07 16.71 9.76
C LEU A 216 1.47 15.47 9.13
N THR A 217 1.26 14.43 9.94
CA THR A 217 0.51 13.23 9.54
C THR A 217 -0.92 13.33 10.07
N ILE A 218 -1.88 12.91 9.26
CA ILE A 218 -3.27 12.86 9.69
C ILE A 218 -3.38 11.69 10.68
N PRO A 219 -3.85 11.92 11.93
CA PRO A 219 -3.98 10.83 12.88
C PRO A 219 -4.90 9.75 12.29
N MET A 220 -4.42 8.51 12.22
CA MET A 220 -5.20 7.38 11.73
C MET A 220 -6.47 7.24 12.58
N GLN A 221 -7.60 7.73 12.08
CA GLN A 221 -8.88 7.56 12.76
C GLN A 221 -9.25 6.09 12.67
N ARG A 222 -9.07 5.36 13.77
CA ARG A 222 -9.57 3.99 13.94
C ARG A 222 -11.10 4.02 13.95
N LYS A 223 -11.74 4.15 12.80
CA LYS A 223 -13.19 3.97 12.63
C LYS A 223 -13.48 2.46 12.60
N SER A 224 -13.19 1.75 13.69
CA SER A 224 -13.61 0.35 13.80
C SER A 224 -15.07 0.28 14.22
N ARG A 225 -15.94 -0.09 13.27
CA ARG A 225 -17.21 -0.78 13.55
C ARG A 225 -17.45 -1.84 12.47
N PHE A 226 -17.00 -3.07 12.74
CA PHE A 226 -17.40 -4.23 11.97
C PHE A 226 -18.43 -5.03 12.78
N LEU A 227 -19.69 -4.98 12.36
CA LEU A 227 -20.72 -5.89 12.87
C LEU A 227 -20.54 -7.24 12.18
N LYS A 228 -19.99 -8.21 12.92
CA LYS A 228 -19.90 -9.60 12.47
C LYS A 228 -21.21 -10.31 12.83
N CYS A 229 -22.14 -10.39 11.90
CA CYS A 229 -23.21 -11.38 12.02
C CYS A 229 -22.64 -12.73 11.58
N ARG A 230 -22.45 -13.66 12.52
CA ARG A 230 -22.23 -15.08 12.22
C ARG A 230 -23.33 -15.89 12.88
N LYS A 231 -24.12 -16.55 12.05
CA LYS A 231 -24.62 -17.93 12.13
C LYS A 231 -25.71 -18.05 11.03
N GLU A 232 -25.74 -19.10 10.22
CA GLU A 232 -25.46 -20.51 10.52
C GLU A 232 -24.45 -21.16 9.56
#